data_AF-A0A832HP99-F1
#
_entry.id   AF-A0A832HP99-F1
#
_cell.length_a   1.000
_cell.length_b   1.000
_cell.length_c   1.000
_cell.angle_alpha   90.00
_cell.angle_beta   90.00
_cell.angle_gamma   90.00
#
_symmetry.space_group_name_H-M   'P 1'
#
loop_
_entity.id
_entity.type
_entity.pdbx_description
1 polymer ?
#
loop_
_entity_poly.entity_id
_entity_poly.type
_entity_poly.pdbx_seq_one_letter_code
_entity_poly.pdbx_strand_id
1 'polypeptide(L)'
;MKHNKSTCLCCLLAATVIGGATVTTADDAGNGASDFYAYYTRLEYDDHNNTGQYADLIVKIGTDGRFVFCREFSYLPYWQPSETKYFVERLLPVTGDGPPERPDAINKCSYVRLIESSPDKIVVHWRYAPDLNSPHFTDFQRTYSGDIGSYFADYAEEYFTITPDRRVTREVKKGCYRLNEWNDPLNKITQILELTASGIKVLSTTQARLQRQTRDPVAGAPAVKQGVESPALWMRFDEALSAQEDFTKESVKGAKCRIGGVASYWRKGVSGTCLSFDGYTSRVTVPSRELPNIRGDFTIEAWIAPQEYPWNWSGIVDHDLDKRAGYRL
;
A
#
# COMPACT_ATOMS: atom_id res chain seq x y z
N MET A 1 51.04 7.51 10.50
CA MET A 1 50.62 8.12 11.78
C MET A 1 49.19 8.60 11.64
N LYS A 2 48.34 8.18 12.60
CA LYS A 2 46.93 8.56 12.84
C LYS A 2 45.91 8.24 11.74
N HIS A 3 45.46 6.97 11.75
CA HIS A 3 44.13 6.55 11.32
C HIS A 3 43.07 7.16 12.24
N ASN A 4 42.05 7.83 11.67
CA ASN A 4 40.89 8.28 12.40
C ASN A 4 39.76 7.27 12.19
N LYS A 5 39.43 6.51 13.24
CA LYS A 5 38.30 5.59 13.28
C LYS A 5 37.06 6.39 13.68
N SER A 6 36.08 6.52 12.79
CA SER A 6 34.73 6.98 13.16
C SER A 6 33.93 5.79 13.63
N THR A 7 33.63 5.78 14.93
CA THR A 7 32.75 4.83 15.59
C THR A 7 31.30 5.29 15.39
N CYS A 8 30.50 4.51 14.66
CA CYS A 8 29.07 4.72 14.57
C CYS A 8 28.40 4.04 15.77
N LEU A 9 27.70 4.84 16.57
CA LEU A 9 27.01 4.42 17.79
C LEU A 9 25.70 3.73 17.39
N CYS A 10 25.71 2.40 17.32
CA CYS A 10 24.48 1.61 17.26
C CYS A 10 23.66 1.83 18.53
N CYS A 11 22.40 2.25 18.36
CA CYS A 11 21.40 2.23 19.43
C CYS A 11 21.24 0.79 19.94
N LEU A 12 21.71 0.54 21.17
CA LEU A 12 21.33 -0.64 21.94
C LEU A 12 19.85 -0.49 22.34
N LEU A 13 18.98 -1.35 21.82
CA LEU A 13 17.74 -1.69 22.49
C LEU A 13 18.08 -2.61 23.67
N ALA A 14 17.74 -2.20 24.89
CA ALA A 14 17.89 -3.01 26.08
C ALA A 14 16.98 -4.24 25.98
N ALA A 15 17.58 -5.44 25.87
CA ALA A 15 16.91 -6.70 26.11
C ALA A 15 17.02 -7.02 27.60
N THR A 16 15.89 -6.95 28.31
CA THR A 16 15.81 -7.42 29.70
C THR A 16 15.85 -8.95 29.68
N VAL A 17 16.99 -9.52 30.06
CA VAL A 17 17.13 -10.94 30.36
C VAL A 17 16.48 -11.20 31.71
N ILE A 18 15.32 -11.87 31.73
CA ILE A 18 14.76 -12.43 32.96
C ILE A 18 15.35 -13.83 33.11
N GLY A 19 16.03 -14.04 34.23
CA GLY A 19 16.82 -15.22 34.55
C GLY A 19 16.02 -16.51 34.63
N GLY A 20 16.76 -17.61 34.48
CA GLY A 20 16.24 -18.97 34.42
C GLY A 20 15.48 -19.37 35.68
N ALA A 21 14.39 -20.11 35.45
CA ALA A 21 13.76 -20.95 36.45
C ALA A 21 13.94 -22.41 36.03
N THR A 22 14.37 -23.19 37.01
CA THR A 22 14.65 -24.61 37.01
C THR A 22 13.51 -25.48 36.47
N VAL A 23 13.88 -26.55 35.78
CA VAL A 23 13.03 -27.67 35.40
C VAL A 23 12.40 -28.28 36.66
N THR A 24 11.08 -28.19 36.76
CA THR A 24 10.26 -29.09 37.58
C THR A 24 9.31 -29.81 36.65
N THR A 25 9.55 -31.11 36.49
CA THR A 25 8.61 -32.06 35.87
C THR A 25 7.33 -32.10 36.71
N ALA A 26 6.23 -31.62 36.14
CA ALA A 26 4.89 -31.92 36.61
C ALA A 26 4.22 -32.78 35.53
N ASP A 27 3.95 -34.03 35.89
CA ASP A 27 3.14 -34.96 35.11
C ASP A 27 1.70 -34.43 34.98
N ASP A 28 1.21 -34.59 33.75
CA ASP A 28 -0.16 -34.84 33.32
C ASP A 28 -1.33 -34.09 33.96
N ALA A 29 -1.81 -33.07 33.24
CA ALA A 29 -3.21 -32.66 33.22
C ALA A 29 -3.56 -32.09 31.83
N GLY A 30 -3.88 -32.99 30.90
CA GLY A 30 -4.78 -32.75 29.76
C GLY A 30 -4.48 -31.53 28.87
N ASN A 31 -3.37 -31.53 28.14
CA ASN A 31 -3.13 -30.54 27.09
C ASN A 31 -3.82 -31.00 25.79
N GLY A 32 -5.13 -30.80 25.70
CA GLY A 32 -5.83 -30.86 24.41
C GLY A 32 -5.28 -29.76 23.53
N ALA A 33 -4.47 -30.12 22.51
CA ALA A 33 -4.05 -29.15 21.51
C ALA A 33 -5.30 -28.43 20.98
N SER A 34 -5.27 -27.10 20.97
CA SER A 34 -6.33 -26.29 20.37
C SER A 34 -6.57 -26.78 18.94
N ASP A 35 -7.74 -27.37 18.65
CA ASP A 35 -8.13 -27.80 17.29
C ASP A 35 -8.40 -26.60 16.35
N PHE A 36 -8.09 -25.38 16.80
CA PHE A 36 -8.07 -24.16 16.00
C PHE A 36 -6.63 -23.69 15.78
N TYR A 37 -6.12 -23.83 14.55
CA TYR A 37 -4.75 -23.47 14.18
C TYR A 37 -4.60 -23.31 12.66
N ALA A 38 -3.52 -22.66 12.22
CA ALA A 38 -3.16 -22.54 10.80
C ALA A 38 -1.80 -23.16 10.51
N TYR A 39 -1.61 -23.66 9.29
CA TYR A 39 -0.33 -24.19 8.85
C TYR A 39 -0.18 -24.08 7.33
N TYR A 40 1.08 -23.98 6.91
CA TYR A 40 1.45 -24.11 5.50
C TYR A 40 1.65 -25.58 5.13
N THR A 41 1.29 -25.94 3.91
CA THR A 41 1.43 -27.29 3.38
C THR A 41 1.49 -27.29 1.86
N ARG A 42 1.52 -28.49 1.26
CA ARG A 42 1.38 -28.73 -0.17
C ARG A 42 0.27 -29.75 -0.40
N LEU A 43 -0.88 -29.28 -0.84
CA LEU A 43 -1.99 -30.11 -1.29
C LEU A 43 -1.67 -30.74 -2.65
N GLU A 44 -2.33 -31.86 -2.93
CA GLU A 44 -2.27 -32.56 -4.21
C GLU A 44 -2.81 -31.66 -5.33
N TYR A 45 -1.89 -31.18 -6.16
CA TYR A 45 -2.15 -30.40 -7.36
C TYR A 45 -0.84 -30.29 -8.15
N ASP A 46 -0.86 -30.72 -9.41
CA ASP A 46 0.27 -30.59 -10.32
C ASP A 46 0.35 -29.16 -10.86
N ASP A 47 1.27 -28.40 -10.29
CA ASP A 47 1.63 -27.06 -10.76
C ASP A 47 2.94 -27.05 -11.56
N HIS A 48 3.36 -28.21 -12.08
CA HIS A 48 4.62 -28.40 -12.81
C HIS A 48 5.86 -28.02 -12.00
N ASN A 49 5.85 -28.29 -10.68
CA ASN A 49 6.92 -27.92 -9.73
C ASN A 49 7.22 -26.41 -9.67
N ASN A 50 6.23 -25.56 -9.99
CA ASN A 50 6.39 -24.10 -9.91
C ASN A 50 6.48 -23.60 -8.45
N THR A 51 5.94 -24.35 -7.48
CA THR A 51 5.92 -23.94 -6.06
C THR A 51 6.51 -25.01 -5.14
N GLY A 52 6.88 -24.60 -3.93
CA GLY A 52 7.50 -25.46 -2.91
C GLY A 52 6.50 -26.23 -2.02
N GLN A 53 7.02 -26.83 -0.95
CA GLN A 53 6.26 -27.66 0.00
C GLN A 53 5.33 -26.90 0.96
N TYR A 54 5.39 -25.56 0.96
CA TYR A 54 4.62 -24.67 1.83
C TYR A 54 3.79 -23.68 1.00
N ALA A 55 3.30 -24.14 -0.15
CA ALA A 55 2.61 -23.29 -1.11
C ALA A 55 1.17 -22.97 -0.68
N ASP A 56 0.49 -23.88 0.01
CA ASP A 56 -0.91 -23.73 0.41
C ASP A 56 -1.01 -23.40 1.92
N LEU A 57 -2.08 -22.71 2.31
CA LEU A 57 -2.36 -22.36 3.70
C LEU A 57 -3.71 -22.94 4.10
N ILE A 58 -3.73 -23.66 5.22
CA ILE A 58 -4.95 -24.26 5.78
C ILE A 58 -5.18 -23.69 7.17
N VAL A 59 -6.43 -23.30 7.43
CA VAL A 59 -6.93 -22.98 8.76
C VAL A 59 -7.84 -24.12 9.21
N LYS A 60 -7.42 -24.86 10.24
CA LYS A 60 -8.21 -25.91 10.88
C LYS A 60 -9.14 -25.26 11.90
N ILE A 61 -10.43 -25.61 11.86
CA ILE A 61 -11.44 -25.08 12.78
C ILE A 61 -12.13 -26.24 13.47
N GLY A 62 -11.62 -26.62 14.64
CA GLY A 62 -12.19 -27.72 15.43
C GLY A 62 -12.23 -29.03 14.66
N THR A 63 -13.22 -29.84 15.01
CA THR A 63 -13.70 -30.96 14.21
C THR A 63 -14.61 -30.51 13.05
N ASP A 64 -15.00 -29.24 12.99
CA ASP A 64 -16.01 -28.72 12.06
C ASP A 64 -15.54 -28.68 10.60
N GLY A 65 -14.24 -28.49 10.37
CA GLY A 65 -13.70 -28.49 9.01
C GLY A 65 -12.38 -27.72 8.87
N ARG A 66 -12.09 -27.33 7.63
CA ARG A 66 -10.93 -26.51 7.27
C ARG A 66 -11.28 -25.42 6.27
N PHE A 67 -10.70 -24.24 6.45
CA PHE A 67 -10.77 -23.13 5.50
C PHE A 67 -9.43 -23.06 4.75
N VAL A 68 -9.47 -23.23 3.43
CA VAL A 68 -8.29 -23.56 2.63
C VAL A 68 -8.01 -22.48 1.60
N PHE A 69 -6.75 -22.11 1.49
CA PHE A 69 -6.21 -21.23 0.46
C PHE A 69 -5.15 -22.03 -0.32
N CYS A 70 -5.44 -22.42 -1.55
CA CYS A 70 -4.50 -23.24 -2.32
C CYS A 70 -4.24 -22.74 -3.75
N ARG A 71 -3.07 -23.10 -4.25
CA ARG A 71 -2.56 -22.73 -5.56
C ARG A 71 -3.39 -23.25 -6.74
N GLU A 72 -4.18 -24.32 -6.52
CA GLU A 72 -5.11 -24.90 -7.49
C GLU A 72 -6.21 -23.91 -7.93
N PHE A 73 -6.57 -22.92 -7.10
CA PHE A 73 -7.66 -21.98 -7.38
C PHE A 73 -7.21 -20.51 -7.35
N SER A 74 -5.94 -20.27 -7.63
CA SER A 74 -5.31 -18.95 -7.44
C SER A 74 -5.55 -18.37 -6.04
N TYR A 75 -5.57 -19.25 -5.03
CA TYR A 75 -5.85 -18.96 -3.64
C TYR A 75 -7.25 -18.40 -3.32
N LEU A 76 -8.22 -18.48 -4.24
CA LEU A 76 -9.63 -18.25 -3.90
C LEU A 76 -10.04 -19.24 -2.79
N PRO A 77 -10.38 -18.76 -1.58
CA PRO A 77 -10.55 -19.68 -0.48
C PRO A 77 -11.86 -20.45 -0.56
N TYR A 78 -11.84 -21.63 0.05
CA TYR A 78 -13.04 -22.43 0.23
C TYR A 78 -13.12 -23.00 1.64
N TRP A 79 -14.35 -23.15 2.12
CA TRP A 79 -14.68 -23.89 3.31
C TRP A 79 -14.93 -25.36 2.96
N GLN A 80 -14.35 -26.25 3.75
CA GLN A 80 -14.46 -27.69 3.56
C GLN A 80 -14.80 -28.35 4.92
N PRO A 81 -16.11 -28.48 5.25
CA PRO A 81 -16.57 -29.17 6.45
C PRO A 81 -16.55 -30.71 6.31
N SER A 82 -16.53 -31.21 5.07
CA SER A 82 -16.47 -32.62 4.69
C SER A 82 -15.71 -32.76 3.37
N GLU A 83 -15.97 -33.76 2.53
CA GLU A 83 -15.34 -33.83 1.20
C GLU A 83 -15.73 -32.66 0.27
N THR A 84 -16.89 -32.03 0.50
CA THR A 84 -17.39 -30.93 -0.35
C THR A 84 -16.64 -29.62 -0.13
N LYS A 85 -16.23 -28.97 -1.23
CA LYS A 85 -15.64 -27.62 -1.24
C LYS A 85 -16.73 -26.56 -1.45
N TYR A 86 -16.80 -25.56 -0.57
CA TYR A 86 -17.68 -24.39 -0.69
C TYR A 86 -16.84 -23.14 -0.84
N PHE A 87 -16.77 -22.59 -2.05
CA PHE A 87 -15.94 -21.41 -2.35
C PHE A 87 -16.58 -20.13 -1.82
N VAL A 88 -15.75 -19.18 -1.38
CA VAL A 88 -16.21 -17.81 -1.23
C VAL A 88 -16.51 -17.21 -2.59
N GLU A 89 -17.45 -16.27 -2.66
CA GLU A 89 -17.71 -15.52 -3.88
C GLU A 89 -16.56 -14.56 -4.21
N ARG A 90 -16.28 -14.35 -5.50
CA ARG A 90 -15.39 -13.29 -5.96
C ARG A 90 -16.12 -11.95 -5.91
N LEU A 91 -15.70 -11.06 -5.01
CA LEU A 91 -16.28 -9.72 -4.90
C LEU A 91 -15.71 -8.74 -5.92
N LEU A 92 -14.45 -8.96 -6.32
CA LEU A 92 -13.83 -8.25 -7.42
C LEU A 92 -13.77 -9.19 -8.63
N PRO A 93 -14.16 -8.74 -9.84
CA PRO A 93 -13.99 -9.52 -11.04
C PRO A 93 -12.50 -9.80 -11.26
N VAL A 94 -12.18 -11.02 -11.68
CA VAL A 94 -10.80 -11.43 -11.95
C VAL A 94 -10.67 -11.94 -13.37
N THR A 95 -9.72 -11.39 -14.12
CA THR A 95 -9.33 -11.80 -15.46
C THR A 95 -7.83 -12.08 -15.50
N GLY A 96 -7.43 -13.13 -16.22
CA GLY A 96 -6.02 -13.45 -16.36
C GLY A 96 -5.73 -14.48 -17.45
N ASP A 97 -4.58 -15.12 -17.33
CA ASP A 97 -4.01 -16.04 -18.32
C ASP A 97 -4.35 -17.52 -18.06
N GLY A 98 -5.10 -17.81 -16.99
CA GLY A 98 -5.55 -19.16 -16.62
C GLY A 98 -7.05 -19.40 -16.81
N PRO A 99 -7.53 -20.62 -16.49
CA PRO A 99 -8.96 -20.94 -16.55
C PRO A 99 -9.78 -20.20 -15.47
N PRO A 100 -11.13 -20.13 -15.57
CA PRO A 100 -11.97 -19.35 -14.65
C PRO A 100 -11.79 -19.66 -13.15
N GLU A 101 -11.57 -20.93 -12.82
CA GLU A 101 -11.31 -21.40 -11.45
C GLU A 101 -9.92 -20.99 -10.94
N ARG A 102 -8.97 -20.75 -11.85
CA ARG A 102 -7.59 -20.38 -11.56
C ARG A 102 -7.09 -19.30 -12.54
N PRO A 103 -7.56 -18.05 -12.42
CA PRO A 103 -7.28 -17.01 -13.41
C PRO A 103 -5.81 -16.62 -13.54
N ASP A 104 -5.00 -16.92 -12.51
CA ASP A 104 -3.56 -16.76 -12.52
C ASP A 104 -2.90 -18.12 -12.78
N ALA A 105 -2.50 -18.36 -14.04
CA ALA A 105 -2.15 -19.68 -14.55
C ALA A 105 -0.91 -20.33 -13.92
N ILE A 106 -0.09 -19.58 -13.18
CA ILE A 106 1.02 -20.15 -12.39
C ILE A 106 1.17 -19.46 -11.04
N ASN A 107 0.15 -18.72 -10.57
CA ASN A 107 0.20 -17.93 -9.33
C ASN A 107 1.30 -16.86 -9.32
N LYS A 108 1.50 -16.15 -10.44
CA LYS A 108 2.49 -15.06 -10.60
C LYS A 108 2.18 -13.87 -9.69
N CYS A 109 0.90 -13.55 -9.56
CA CYS A 109 0.40 -12.36 -8.89
C CYS A 109 -0.44 -12.70 -7.66
N SER A 110 -0.87 -13.96 -7.51
CA SER A 110 -1.66 -14.43 -6.37
C SER A 110 -0.82 -15.14 -5.32
N TYR A 111 -0.92 -14.73 -4.06
CA TYR A 111 -0.30 -15.44 -2.94
C TYR A 111 -1.05 -15.19 -1.63
N VAL A 112 -0.80 -16.04 -0.63
CA VAL A 112 -1.33 -15.91 0.73
C VAL A 112 -0.25 -15.83 1.81
N ARG A 113 -0.56 -15.12 2.89
CA ARG A 113 0.30 -14.99 4.07
C ARG A 113 -0.52 -15.16 5.35
N LEU A 114 0.02 -15.93 6.30
CA LEU A 114 -0.46 -15.94 7.67
C LEU A 114 0.03 -14.65 8.36
N ILE A 115 -0.91 -13.81 8.80
CA ILE A 115 -0.62 -12.55 9.50
C ILE A 115 -0.68 -12.75 11.00
N GLU A 116 -1.65 -13.52 11.48
CA GLU A 116 -1.81 -13.83 12.90
C GLU A 116 -2.29 -15.27 13.07
N SER A 117 -1.78 -15.95 14.09
CA SER A 117 -2.31 -17.22 14.56
C SER A 117 -2.30 -17.22 16.08
N SER A 118 -3.50 -17.12 16.66
CA SER A 118 -3.76 -17.18 18.10
C SER A 118 -4.96 -18.11 18.37
N PRO A 119 -5.17 -18.52 19.63
CA PRO A 119 -6.36 -19.30 19.99
C PRO A 119 -7.68 -18.59 19.72
N ASP A 120 -7.68 -17.26 19.71
CA ASP A 120 -8.89 -16.44 19.55
C ASP A 120 -9.21 -16.12 18.08
N LYS A 121 -8.19 -15.98 17.24
CA LYS A 121 -8.36 -15.69 15.82
C LYS A 121 -7.15 -16.05 14.98
N ILE A 122 -7.41 -16.27 13.69
CA ILE A 122 -6.42 -16.44 12.65
C ILE A 122 -6.68 -15.40 11.57
N VAL A 123 -5.62 -14.69 11.16
CA VAL A 123 -5.72 -13.68 10.10
C VAL A 123 -4.90 -14.13 8.91
N VAL A 124 -5.55 -14.33 7.77
CA VAL A 124 -4.92 -14.67 6.49
C VAL A 124 -5.06 -13.51 5.53
N HIS A 125 -3.95 -13.09 4.93
CA HIS A 125 -3.92 -12.11 3.86
C HIS A 125 -3.79 -12.82 2.51
N TRP A 126 -4.67 -12.49 1.57
CA TRP A 126 -4.63 -12.90 0.17
C TRP A 126 -4.43 -11.68 -0.71
N ARG A 127 -3.33 -11.66 -1.47
CA ARG A 127 -3.07 -10.62 -2.48
C ARG A 127 -3.13 -11.23 -3.86
N TYR A 128 -3.78 -10.55 -4.79
CA TYR A 128 -3.87 -10.96 -6.20
C TYR A 128 -4.03 -9.74 -7.12
N ALA A 129 -3.78 -9.91 -8.41
CA ALA A 129 -4.12 -8.91 -9.42
C ALA A 129 -5.54 -9.21 -9.97
N PRO A 130 -6.50 -8.28 -9.92
CA PRO A 130 -7.81 -8.48 -10.53
C PRO A 130 -7.77 -8.54 -12.06
N ASP A 131 -6.80 -7.91 -12.71
CA ASP A 131 -6.64 -8.00 -14.17
C ASP A 131 -5.18 -8.26 -14.55
N LEU A 132 -4.81 -9.53 -14.71
CA LEU A 132 -3.47 -9.93 -15.12
C LEU A 132 -3.21 -9.66 -16.60
N ASN A 133 -4.25 -9.37 -17.39
CA ASN A 133 -4.10 -9.02 -18.81
C ASN A 133 -3.73 -7.55 -19.00
N SER A 134 -3.78 -6.74 -17.93
CA SER A 134 -3.34 -5.35 -17.96
C SER A 134 -1.92 -5.25 -18.54
N PRO A 135 -1.65 -4.26 -19.42
CA PRO A 135 -0.31 -3.95 -19.88
C PRO A 135 0.72 -3.76 -18.76
N HIS A 136 0.31 -3.40 -17.55
CA HIS A 136 1.22 -3.33 -16.40
C HIS A 136 1.85 -4.69 -16.05
N PHE A 137 1.17 -5.81 -16.33
CA PHE A 137 1.69 -7.17 -16.08
C PHE A 137 2.22 -7.86 -17.34
N THR A 138 1.71 -7.48 -18.52
CA THR A 138 2.05 -8.16 -19.78
C THR A 138 3.10 -7.42 -20.62
N ASP A 139 3.25 -6.11 -20.44
CA ASP A 139 4.20 -5.27 -21.18
C ASP A 139 4.71 -4.10 -20.32
N PHE A 140 5.47 -4.45 -19.28
CA PHE A 140 6.09 -3.49 -18.36
C PHE A 140 6.99 -2.47 -19.08
N GLN A 141 7.77 -2.91 -20.06
CA GLN A 141 8.72 -2.03 -20.77
C GLN A 141 8.01 -0.90 -21.52
N ARG A 142 6.85 -1.19 -22.12
CA ARG A 142 6.04 -0.18 -22.80
C ARG A 142 5.33 0.77 -21.83
N THR A 143 4.93 0.28 -20.66
CA THR A 143 4.05 1.00 -19.74
C THR A 143 4.79 1.76 -18.64
N TYR A 144 6.04 1.39 -18.36
CA TYR A 144 6.81 2.01 -17.29
C TYR A 144 7.28 3.41 -17.70
N SER A 145 6.79 4.41 -16.98
CA SER A 145 7.10 5.83 -17.20
C SER A 145 7.92 6.46 -16.07
N GLY A 146 8.60 5.62 -15.26
CA GLY A 146 9.36 6.07 -14.10
C GLY A 146 8.58 6.08 -12.79
N ASP A 147 7.34 5.60 -12.78
CA ASP A 147 6.49 5.52 -11.59
C ASP A 147 6.03 4.07 -11.36
N ILE A 148 6.61 3.40 -10.36
CA ILE A 148 6.22 2.03 -9.99
C ILE A 148 4.93 1.99 -9.14
N GLY A 149 4.51 3.13 -8.58
CA GLY A 149 3.34 3.21 -7.70
C GLY A 149 2.04 2.78 -8.37
N SER A 150 1.88 3.05 -9.67
CA SER A 150 0.69 2.63 -10.44
C SER A 150 0.55 1.12 -10.55
N TYR A 151 1.65 0.36 -10.53
CA TYR A 151 1.64 -1.09 -10.61
C TYR A 151 1.16 -1.73 -9.31
N PHE A 152 1.50 -1.12 -8.17
CA PHE A 152 0.99 -1.57 -6.88
C PHE A 152 -0.51 -1.33 -6.73
N ALA A 153 -1.04 -0.30 -7.37
CA ALA A 153 -2.47 0.02 -7.38
C ALA A 153 -3.32 -0.99 -8.18
N ASP A 154 -2.71 -1.81 -9.03
CA ASP A 154 -3.40 -2.86 -9.80
C ASP A 154 -3.59 -4.16 -9.02
N TYR A 155 -3.07 -4.27 -7.80
CA TYR A 155 -3.36 -5.40 -6.91
C TYR A 155 -4.62 -5.15 -6.08
N ALA A 156 -5.24 -6.24 -5.63
CA ALA A 156 -6.21 -6.24 -4.56
C ALA A 156 -5.66 -7.04 -3.37
N GLU A 157 -6.10 -6.68 -2.18
CA GLU A 157 -5.79 -7.37 -0.94
C GLU A 157 -7.07 -7.75 -0.22
N GLU A 158 -7.14 -8.99 0.24
CA GLU A 158 -8.21 -9.49 1.08
C GLU A 158 -7.66 -10.03 2.40
N TYR A 159 -8.29 -9.65 3.50
CA TYR A 159 -7.96 -10.12 4.84
C TYR A 159 -9.11 -10.96 5.38
N PHE A 160 -8.84 -12.19 5.77
CA PHE A 160 -9.79 -13.10 6.39
C PHE A 160 -9.42 -13.26 7.86
N THR A 161 -10.17 -12.60 8.74
CA THR A 161 -10.11 -12.82 10.19
C THR A 161 -11.10 -13.91 10.54
N ILE A 162 -10.59 -15.09 10.87
CA ILE A 162 -11.34 -16.30 11.15
C ILE A 162 -11.29 -16.54 12.66
N THR A 163 -12.40 -16.95 13.26
CA THR A 163 -12.50 -17.25 14.70
C THR A 163 -12.96 -18.70 14.94
N PRO A 164 -12.71 -19.27 16.14
CA PRO A 164 -13.09 -20.65 16.46
C PRO A 164 -14.60 -20.94 16.34
N ASP A 165 -15.44 -19.92 16.53
CA ASP A 165 -16.91 -20.03 16.45
C ASP A 165 -17.45 -20.01 15.00
N ARG A 166 -16.58 -20.22 14.00
CA ARG A 166 -16.89 -20.27 12.56
C ARG A 166 -17.35 -18.92 11.96
N ARG A 167 -17.07 -17.81 12.64
CA ARG A 167 -17.22 -16.46 12.04
C ARG A 167 -15.99 -16.11 11.21
N VAL A 168 -16.22 -15.44 10.09
CA VAL A 168 -15.15 -14.85 9.27
C VAL A 168 -15.50 -13.40 8.98
N THR A 169 -14.61 -12.49 9.36
CA THR A 169 -14.62 -11.11 8.87
C THR A 169 -13.68 -11.03 7.67
N ARG A 170 -14.24 -10.77 6.49
CA ARG A 170 -13.50 -10.61 5.24
C ARG A 170 -13.45 -9.12 4.88
N GLU A 171 -12.25 -8.57 4.76
CA GLU A 171 -12.04 -7.19 4.30
C GLU A 171 -11.39 -7.21 2.93
N VAL A 172 -11.98 -6.57 1.93
CA VAL A 172 -11.50 -6.52 0.54
C VAL A 172 -11.12 -5.10 0.16
N LYS A 173 -9.84 -4.90 -0.16
CA LYS A 173 -9.27 -3.62 -0.59
C LYS A 173 -8.86 -3.73 -2.05
N LYS A 174 -9.44 -2.88 -2.90
CA LYS A 174 -8.88 -2.65 -4.24
C LYS A 174 -7.69 -1.69 -4.10
N GLY A 175 -6.60 -2.01 -4.76
CA GLY A 175 -5.44 -1.13 -4.86
C GLY A 175 -5.84 0.23 -5.40
N CYS A 176 -5.18 1.26 -4.88
CA CYS A 176 -5.33 2.63 -5.31
C CYS A 176 -3.98 3.32 -5.24
N TYR A 177 -3.79 4.31 -6.11
CA TYR A 177 -2.49 4.97 -6.26
C TYR A 177 -2.18 5.93 -5.10
N ARG A 178 -3.22 6.54 -4.52
CA ARG A 178 -3.06 7.53 -3.46
C ARG A 178 -3.03 6.86 -2.08
N LEU A 179 -2.03 7.21 -1.29
CA LEU A 179 -1.80 6.61 0.04
C LEU A 179 -2.92 6.96 1.04
N ASN A 180 -3.51 8.16 0.95
CA ASN A 180 -4.65 8.54 1.79
C ASN A 180 -5.91 7.73 1.45
N GLU A 181 -6.17 7.47 0.16
CA GLU A 181 -7.25 6.57 -0.28
C GLU A 181 -6.99 5.13 0.17
N TRP A 182 -5.73 4.67 0.14
CA TRP A 182 -5.35 3.35 0.64
C TRP A 182 -5.54 3.20 2.15
N ASN A 183 -5.20 4.25 2.92
CA ASN A 183 -5.30 4.25 4.37
C ASN A 183 -6.70 4.61 4.89
N ASP A 184 -7.64 5.00 4.02
CA ASP A 184 -9.02 5.27 4.41
C ASP A 184 -9.68 3.97 4.93
N PRO A 185 -10.11 3.92 6.20
CA PRO A 185 -10.64 2.71 6.81
C PRO A 185 -11.97 2.25 6.18
N LEU A 186 -12.67 3.13 5.46
CA LEU A 186 -13.91 2.78 4.75
C LEU A 186 -13.69 2.46 3.26
N ASN A 187 -12.48 2.63 2.73
CA ASN A 187 -12.16 2.24 1.36
C ASN A 187 -11.88 0.73 1.23
N LYS A 188 -12.82 -0.06 1.74
CA LYS A 188 -12.80 -1.52 1.72
C LYS A 188 -14.22 -2.08 1.77
N ILE A 189 -14.45 -3.18 1.08
CA ILE A 189 -15.68 -3.96 1.26
C ILE A 189 -15.48 -4.80 2.53
N THR A 190 -16.47 -4.85 3.41
CA THR A 190 -16.43 -5.73 4.59
C THR A 190 -17.57 -6.73 4.50
N GLN A 191 -17.26 -8.03 4.59
CA GLN A 191 -18.24 -9.10 4.70
C GLN A 191 -18.11 -9.83 6.03
N ILE A 192 -19.25 -10.16 6.64
CA ILE A 192 -19.31 -11.10 7.75
C ILE A 192 -19.89 -12.40 7.22
N LEU A 193 -19.13 -13.48 7.35
CA LEU A 193 -19.49 -14.82 6.92
C LEU A 193 -19.66 -15.74 8.13
N GLU A 194 -20.48 -16.76 7.98
CA GLU A 194 -20.61 -17.88 8.89
C GLU A 194 -20.37 -19.17 8.11
N LEU A 195 -19.39 -19.96 8.55
CA LEU A 195 -19.07 -21.26 7.96
C LEU A 195 -20.01 -22.30 8.57
N THR A 196 -20.74 -23.07 7.78
CA THR A 196 -21.71 -24.07 8.25
C THR A 196 -21.40 -25.44 7.67
N ALA A 197 -22.05 -26.49 8.18
CA ALA A 197 -21.91 -27.83 7.62
C ALA A 197 -22.38 -27.93 6.15
N SER A 198 -23.25 -27.01 5.72
CA SER A 198 -23.82 -26.99 4.36
C SER A 198 -23.21 -25.92 3.45
N GLY A 199 -22.21 -25.17 3.92
CA GLY A 199 -21.48 -24.20 3.09
C GLY A 199 -21.12 -22.90 3.80
N ILE A 200 -21.11 -21.80 3.05
CA ILE A 200 -20.76 -20.46 3.56
C ILE A 200 -22.00 -19.58 3.49
N LYS A 201 -22.38 -19.01 4.62
CA LYS A 201 -23.49 -18.05 4.70
C LYS A 201 -22.95 -16.64 4.81
N VAL A 202 -23.36 -15.75 3.90
CA VAL A 202 -23.09 -14.31 4.02
C VAL A 202 -24.11 -13.70 4.98
N LEU A 203 -23.64 -13.14 6.09
CA LEU A 203 -24.50 -12.50 7.09
C LEU A 203 -24.69 -11.01 6.83
N SER A 204 -23.64 -10.33 6.37
CA SER A 204 -23.72 -8.93 5.96
C SER A 204 -22.62 -8.59 4.95
N THR A 205 -22.87 -7.54 4.16
CA THR A 205 -21.87 -6.93 3.28
C THR A 205 -22.00 -5.40 3.37
N THR A 206 -20.90 -4.73 3.67
CA THR A 206 -20.79 -3.27 3.64
C THR A 206 -19.88 -2.89 2.48
N GLN A 207 -20.39 -2.06 1.57
CA GLN A 207 -19.63 -1.63 0.39
C GLN A 207 -18.57 -0.59 0.75
N ALA A 208 -17.47 -0.58 0.00
CA ALA A 208 -16.43 0.41 0.14
C ALA A 208 -16.96 1.82 -0.15
N ARG A 209 -16.51 2.79 0.64
CA ARG A 209 -16.81 4.21 0.45
C ARG A 209 -15.63 5.06 0.89
N LEU A 210 -15.02 5.76 -0.06
CA LEU A 210 -14.04 6.79 0.25
C LEU A 210 -14.70 7.94 1.02
N GLN A 211 -14.16 8.26 2.19
CA GLN A 211 -14.62 9.36 3.03
C GLN A 211 -14.19 10.72 2.46
N ARG A 212 -13.09 10.76 1.70
CA ARG A 212 -12.50 12.00 1.16
C ARG A 212 -12.38 13.10 2.23
N GLN A 213 -11.96 12.72 3.44
CA GLN A 213 -11.85 13.68 4.54
C GLN A 213 -10.82 14.75 4.20
N THR A 214 -11.17 16.00 4.46
CA THR A 214 -10.22 17.10 4.49
C THR A 214 -9.22 16.83 5.60
N ARG A 215 -7.94 16.78 5.27
CA ARG A 215 -6.87 16.54 6.23
C ARG A 215 -6.60 17.81 7.02
N ASP A 216 -6.26 17.64 8.30
CA ASP A 216 -6.04 18.75 9.23
C ASP A 216 -5.02 19.77 8.72
N PRO A 217 -5.19 21.05 9.03
CA PRO A 217 -4.19 22.06 8.69
C PRO A 217 -2.82 21.77 9.32
N VAL A 218 -1.78 22.26 8.65
CA VAL A 218 -0.40 22.21 9.14
C VAL A 218 -0.07 23.53 9.82
N ALA A 219 0.49 23.46 11.02
CA ALA A 219 1.01 24.62 11.73
C ALA A 219 2.20 25.22 10.95
N GLY A 220 1.95 26.30 10.21
CA GLY A 220 2.97 27.00 9.44
C GLY A 220 3.91 27.87 10.28
N ALA A 221 4.97 28.36 9.64
CA ALA A 221 5.80 29.41 10.19
C ALA A 221 5.13 30.79 10.02
N PRO A 222 5.49 31.79 10.84
CA PRO A 222 5.11 33.17 10.56
C PRO A 222 5.47 33.57 9.12
N ALA A 223 4.54 34.25 8.44
CA ALA A 223 4.76 34.65 7.06
C ALA A 223 5.93 35.65 6.96
N VAL A 224 6.89 35.36 6.08
CA VAL A 224 8.02 36.24 5.77
C VAL A 224 7.58 37.22 4.69
N LYS A 225 7.74 38.52 4.94
CA LYS A 225 7.34 39.59 4.00
C LYS A 225 8.44 40.04 3.03
N GLN A 226 9.61 39.39 3.07
CA GLN A 226 10.74 39.71 2.18
C GLN A 226 10.64 38.88 0.89
N GLY A 227 10.95 39.49 -0.26
CA GLY A 227 10.98 38.85 -1.57
C GLY A 227 10.55 39.78 -2.71
N VAL A 228 10.47 39.24 -3.93
CA VAL A 228 10.00 39.95 -5.14
C VAL A 228 8.55 40.44 -4.96
N GLU A 229 8.33 41.76 -5.08
CA GLU A 229 7.00 42.37 -4.87
C GLU A 229 5.95 42.00 -5.93
N SER A 230 6.39 41.58 -7.13
CA SER A 230 5.50 41.26 -8.26
C SER A 230 6.06 40.11 -9.12
N PRO A 231 6.04 38.86 -8.62
CA PRO A 231 6.51 37.70 -9.38
C PRO A 231 5.60 37.41 -10.58
N ALA A 232 6.19 36.94 -11.69
CA ALA A 232 5.43 36.54 -12.88
C ALA A 232 4.74 35.17 -12.74
N LEU A 233 5.18 34.36 -11.78
CA LEU A 233 4.62 33.08 -11.36
C LEU A 233 5.00 32.86 -9.90
N TRP A 234 4.06 32.42 -9.06
CA TRP A 234 4.35 32.22 -7.63
C TRP A 234 3.68 30.99 -7.05
N MET A 235 4.49 30.07 -6.53
CA MET A 235 4.02 28.92 -5.75
C MET A 235 4.28 29.21 -4.27
N ARG A 236 3.22 29.59 -3.54
CA ARG A 236 3.33 29.89 -2.10
C ARG A 236 3.37 28.64 -1.24
N PHE A 237 2.61 27.62 -1.62
CA PHE A 237 2.40 26.40 -0.82
C PHE A 237 1.83 26.69 0.58
N ASP A 238 0.94 27.68 0.71
CA ASP A 238 0.29 28.09 1.95
C ASP A 238 -1.09 27.46 2.16
N GLU A 239 -1.60 26.67 1.20
CA GLU A 239 -2.96 26.11 1.26
C GLU A 239 -3.18 25.26 2.53
N ALA A 240 -2.14 24.53 2.95
CA ALA A 240 -2.16 23.68 4.13
C ALA A 240 -2.31 24.43 5.47
N LEU A 241 -2.20 25.77 5.50
CA LEU A 241 -2.54 26.55 6.69
C LEU A 241 -4.03 26.42 7.07
N SER A 242 -4.88 26.16 6.08
CA SER A 242 -6.33 25.99 6.26
C SER A 242 -6.75 24.52 6.27
N ALA A 243 -6.24 23.77 5.29
CA ALA A 243 -6.57 22.37 5.08
C ALA A 243 -5.55 21.73 4.14
N GLN A 244 -5.23 20.46 4.37
CA GLN A 244 -4.34 19.71 3.48
C GLN A 244 -5.12 19.08 2.32
N GLU A 245 -4.86 19.57 1.11
CA GLU A 245 -5.43 19.06 -0.14
C GLU A 245 -4.38 18.38 -1.03
N ASP A 246 -4.81 17.67 -2.08
CA ASP A 246 -3.93 17.13 -3.13
C ASP A 246 -3.72 18.11 -4.30
N PHE A 247 -3.91 19.39 -4.01
CA PHE A 247 -3.76 20.50 -4.94
C PHE A 247 -3.08 21.68 -4.24
N THR A 248 -2.41 22.48 -5.04
CA THR A 248 -1.88 23.80 -4.66
C THR A 248 -2.27 24.81 -5.73
N LYS A 249 -1.89 26.07 -5.57
CA LYS A 249 -2.29 27.16 -6.42
C LYS A 249 -1.08 27.97 -6.89
N GLU A 250 -1.00 28.17 -8.20
CA GLU A 250 -0.20 29.24 -8.76
C GLU A 250 -0.87 30.56 -8.37
N SER A 251 -0.17 31.39 -7.60
CA SER A 251 -0.75 32.45 -6.80
C SER A 251 -0.97 33.77 -7.56
N VAL A 252 -0.39 33.94 -8.75
CA VAL A 252 -0.52 35.15 -9.56
C VAL A 252 -1.81 35.10 -10.39
N LYS A 253 -1.98 34.06 -11.20
CA LYS A 253 -3.15 33.83 -12.07
C LYS A 253 -4.23 32.99 -11.40
N GLY A 254 -3.87 32.31 -10.32
CA GLY A 254 -4.80 31.52 -9.52
C GLY A 254 -5.04 30.10 -10.05
N ALA A 255 -4.15 29.59 -10.91
CA ALA A 255 -4.31 28.28 -11.51
C ALA A 255 -4.22 27.17 -10.46
N LYS A 256 -5.19 26.25 -10.46
CA LYS A 256 -5.18 25.06 -9.61
C LYS A 256 -4.22 24.02 -10.18
N CYS A 257 -3.21 23.64 -9.41
CA CYS A 257 -2.18 22.69 -9.78
C CYS A 257 -2.31 21.42 -8.95
N ARG A 258 -2.38 20.26 -9.60
CA ARG A 258 -2.41 18.98 -8.90
C ARG A 258 -1.03 18.66 -8.34
N ILE A 259 -0.99 18.15 -7.12
CA ILE A 259 0.22 17.57 -6.51
C ILE A 259 0.27 16.10 -6.94
N GLY A 260 1.26 15.74 -7.75
CA GLY A 260 1.53 14.38 -8.21
C GLY A 260 2.11 13.48 -7.13
N GLY A 261 2.31 12.21 -7.47
CA GLY A 261 2.85 11.19 -6.56
C GLY A 261 1.81 10.52 -5.68
N VAL A 262 2.27 9.58 -4.85
CA VAL A 262 1.38 8.75 -4.02
C VAL A 262 0.73 9.54 -2.87
N ALA A 263 1.31 10.65 -2.44
CA ALA A 263 0.77 11.50 -1.37
C ALA A 263 1.23 12.96 -1.51
N SER A 264 0.44 13.88 -0.94
CA SER A 264 0.83 15.29 -0.79
C SER A 264 1.40 15.51 0.60
N TYR A 265 2.71 15.80 0.68
CA TYR A 265 3.43 15.96 1.95
C TYR A 265 3.55 17.43 2.34
N TRP A 266 2.50 17.98 2.93
CA TRP A 266 2.53 19.31 3.51
C TRP A 266 3.34 19.36 4.80
N ARG A 267 4.14 20.41 4.97
CA ARG A 267 5.02 20.62 6.12
C ARG A 267 5.05 22.10 6.51
N LYS A 268 5.57 22.38 7.70
CA LYS A 268 5.92 23.73 8.11
C LYS A 268 7.05 24.24 7.21
N GLY A 269 6.85 25.39 6.57
CA GLY A 269 7.83 26.03 5.69
C GLY A 269 8.71 27.05 6.41
N VAL A 270 9.55 27.74 5.64
CA VAL A 270 10.28 28.95 6.11
C VAL A 270 9.31 30.12 6.31
N SER A 271 8.34 30.26 5.41
CA SER A 271 7.18 31.16 5.50
C SER A 271 5.93 30.30 5.34
N GLY A 272 5.00 30.34 6.29
CA GLY A 272 3.77 29.56 6.22
C GLY A 272 4.03 28.06 6.09
N THR A 273 3.49 27.43 5.06
CA THR A 273 3.68 25.99 4.79
C THR A 273 4.51 25.73 3.54
N CYS A 274 4.94 24.49 3.35
CA CYS A 274 5.65 24.05 2.15
C CYS A 274 5.23 22.64 1.73
N LEU A 275 5.66 22.25 0.53
CA LEU A 275 5.57 20.87 0.05
C LEU A 275 6.92 20.18 0.14
N SER A 276 6.91 18.96 0.69
CA SER A 276 8.02 18.02 0.59
C SER A 276 7.81 17.11 -0.61
N PHE A 277 8.85 16.92 -1.42
CA PHE A 277 8.83 16.02 -2.57
C PHE A 277 9.63 14.76 -2.24
N ASP A 278 9.17 13.61 -2.74
CA ASP A 278 9.80 12.29 -2.51
C ASP A 278 11.01 12.02 -3.43
N GLY A 279 11.34 12.95 -4.33
CA GLY A 279 12.44 12.78 -5.30
C GLY A 279 12.17 11.74 -6.39
N TYR A 280 10.95 11.20 -6.48
CA TYR A 280 10.62 10.10 -7.38
C TYR A 280 9.32 10.36 -8.17
N THR A 281 8.17 10.48 -7.49
CA THR A 281 6.86 10.64 -8.15
C THR A 281 6.17 11.98 -7.85
N SER A 282 6.55 12.61 -6.74
CA SER A 282 5.96 13.85 -6.27
C SER A 282 6.42 15.01 -7.16
N ARG A 283 5.46 15.74 -7.73
CA ARG A 283 5.70 16.93 -8.56
C ARG A 283 4.49 17.84 -8.56
N VAL A 284 4.71 19.12 -8.83
CA VAL A 284 3.62 20.06 -9.16
C VAL A 284 3.85 20.55 -10.57
N THR A 285 2.83 20.38 -11.42
CA THR A 285 2.89 20.87 -12.81
C THR A 285 1.98 22.06 -12.96
N VAL A 286 2.56 23.20 -13.35
CA VAL A 286 1.82 24.38 -13.78
C VAL A 286 1.46 24.21 -15.26
N PRO A 287 0.19 24.36 -15.67
CA PRO A 287 -0.20 24.24 -17.07
C PRO A 287 0.56 25.24 -17.95
N SER A 288 0.97 24.84 -19.15
CA SER A 288 1.76 25.69 -20.07
C SER A 288 1.12 27.04 -20.37
N ARG A 289 -0.22 27.08 -20.52
CA ARG A 289 -0.99 28.33 -20.72
C ARG A 289 -0.89 29.33 -19.56
N GLU A 290 -0.54 28.85 -18.37
CA GLU A 290 -0.40 29.65 -17.15
C GLU A 290 1.04 30.11 -16.94
N LEU A 291 2.01 29.59 -17.70
CA LEU A 291 3.40 30.04 -17.60
C LEU A 291 3.56 31.48 -18.12
N PRO A 292 4.48 32.27 -17.55
CA PRO A 292 4.82 33.58 -18.08
C PRO A 292 5.62 33.46 -19.38
N ASN A 293 5.45 34.42 -20.29
CA ASN A 293 6.25 34.50 -21.51
C ASN A 293 7.57 35.22 -21.20
N ILE A 294 8.65 34.45 -21.02
CA ILE A 294 9.98 34.98 -20.71
C ILE A 294 10.71 35.30 -22.02
N ARG A 295 11.02 36.58 -22.26
CA ARG A 295 11.69 37.07 -23.49
C ARG A 295 13.05 37.74 -23.25
N GLY A 296 13.46 37.86 -22.00
CA GLY A 296 14.70 38.52 -21.60
C GLY A 296 15.16 37.99 -20.26
N ASP A 297 15.94 38.81 -19.54
CA ASP A 297 16.50 38.44 -18.25
C ASP A 297 15.38 38.16 -17.23
N PHE A 298 15.63 37.15 -16.39
CA PHE A 298 14.71 36.77 -15.33
C PHE A 298 15.48 36.30 -14.09
N THR A 299 14.78 36.18 -12.98
CA THR A 299 15.32 35.67 -11.72
C THR A 299 14.35 34.64 -11.16
N ILE A 300 14.90 33.56 -10.58
CA ILE A 300 14.16 32.58 -9.80
C ILE A 300 14.63 32.70 -8.35
N GLU A 301 13.68 32.84 -7.43
CA GLU A 301 13.92 32.81 -5.99
C GLU A 301 13.10 31.67 -5.39
N ALA A 302 13.71 30.84 -4.55
CA ALA A 302 13.04 29.73 -3.89
C ALA A 302 13.68 29.40 -2.54
N TRP A 303 12.85 29.03 -1.57
CA TRP A 303 13.29 28.36 -0.36
C TRP A 303 13.35 26.86 -0.61
N ILE A 304 14.53 26.27 -0.44
CA ILE A 304 14.78 24.85 -0.72
C ILE A 304 15.48 24.24 0.48
N ALA A 305 15.00 23.09 0.93
CA ALA A 305 15.61 22.31 2.00
C ALA A 305 15.82 20.86 1.53
N PRO A 306 16.97 20.55 0.87
CA PRO A 306 17.28 19.18 0.47
C PRO A 306 17.42 18.30 1.72
N GLN A 307 16.68 17.19 1.77
CA GLN A 307 16.86 16.17 2.82
C GLN A 307 17.98 15.20 2.46
N GLU A 308 18.19 14.99 1.16
CA GLU A 308 19.27 14.19 0.60
C GLU A 308 19.79 14.88 -0.66
N TYR A 309 21.08 14.69 -0.97
CA TYR A 309 21.69 15.22 -2.17
C TYR A 309 21.67 14.17 -3.28
N PRO A 310 21.23 14.53 -4.51
CA PRO A 310 21.19 13.59 -5.62
C PRO A 310 22.63 13.23 -6.06
N TRP A 311 22.81 12.00 -6.55
CA TRP A 311 24.08 11.57 -7.15
C TRP A 311 24.26 12.08 -8.58
N ASN A 312 23.19 12.59 -9.19
CA ASN A 312 23.13 13.13 -10.55
C ASN A 312 22.56 14.57 -10.53
N TRP A 313 22.62 15.23 -11.70
CA TRP A 313 21.92 16.50 -11.90
C TRP A 313 20.41 16.29 -11.81
N SER A 314 19.77 16.87 -10.80
CA SER A 314 18.33 16.82 -10.59
C SER A 314 17.78 18.23 -10.55
N GLY A 315 16.82 18.53 -11.45
CA GLY A 315 16.15 19.82 -11.48
C GLY A 315 15.11 19.92 -10.37
N ILE A 316 15.17 21.00 -9.59
CA ILE A 316 14.18 21.35 -8.57
C ILE A 316 13.02 22.10 -9.21
N VAL A 317 13.33 22.91 -10.22
CA VAL A 317 12.37 23.50 -11.14
C VAL A 317 12.82 23.16 -12.54
N ASP A 318 11.91 22.63 -13.35
CA ASP A 318 12.21 22.26 -14.74
C ASP A 318 11.15 22.85 -15.67
N HIS A 319 11.63 23.60 -16.65
CA HIS A 319 10.87 24.04 -17.80
C HIS A 319 11.65 23.64 -19.06
N ASP A 320 11.49 22.38 -19.47
CA ASP A 320 12.13 21.83 -20.65
C ASP A 320 11.14 21.66 -21.82
N LEU A 321 11.62 21.90 -23.04
CA LEU A 321 10.96 21.56 -24.29
C LEU A 321 11.84 20.55 -25.03
N ASP A 322 11.68 19.26 -24.70
CA ASP A 322 12.38 18.13 -25.33
C ASP A 322 13.91 18.31 -25.41
N LYS A 323 14.53 18.92 -24.40
CA LYS A 323 15.96 19.26 -24.32
C LYS A 323 16.43 20.23 -25.40
N ARG A 324 15.52 20.93 -26.09
CA ARG A 324 15.84 21.89 -27.17
C ARG A 324 15.81 23.33 -26.71
N ALA A 325 15.01 23.63 -25.70
CA ALA A 325 14.88 24.96 -25.11
C ALA A 325 14.35 24.82 -23.69
N GLY A 326 14.65 25.80 -22.83
CA GLY A 326 14.18 25.75 -21.45
C GLY A 326 15.17 26.28 -20.42
N TYR A 327 14.83 26.05 -19.17
CA TYR A 327 15.70 26.29 -18.01
C TYR A 327 15.43 25.24 -16.93
N ARG A 328 16.45 24.93 -16.14
CA ARG A 328 16.33 24.09 -14.94
C ARG A 328 17.17 24.70 -13.81
N LEU A 329 16.64 24.68 -12.59
CA LEU A 329 17.33 25.09 -11.36
C LEU A 329 17.78 23.87 -10.57
#